data_AF-A0A414P0N3-F1
#
_entry.id   AF-A0A414P0N3-F1
#
_cell.length_a   1.000
_cell.length_b   1.000
_cell.length_c   1.000
_cell.angle_alpha   90.00
_cell.angle_beta   90.00
_cell.angle_gamma   90.00
#
_symmetry.space_group_name_H-M   'P 1'
#
loop_
_entity.id
_entity.type
_entity.pdbx_description
1 polymer ?
#
loop_
_entity_poly.entity_id
_entity_poly.type
_entity_poly.pdbx_seq_one_letter_code
_entity_poly.pdbx_strand_id
1 'polypeptide(L)'
;GMIYAYLEDYTGDRVCSKQLYEEALGNLNSPADWETRAICEIMNTGIAGGIIQGWAAYKSPKRYKKYGSQKGWERVNQAPPEGDGFQEITEEEARQMELPF
;
A
#
# COMPACT_ATOMS: atom_id res chain seq x y z
N GLY A 1 -6.26 12.88 -8.22
CA GLY A 1 -5.35 11.85 -8.81
C GLY A 1 -6.04 10.50 -8.74
N MET A 2 -5.83 9.64 -9.73
CA MET A 2 -6.62 8.40 -9.95
C MET A 2 -6.73 7.50 -8.70
N ILE A 3 -5.61 7.30 -7.99
CA ILE A 3 -5.55 6.48 -6.77
C ILE A 3 -6.37 7.09 -5.62
N TYR A 4 -6.35 8.41 -5.46
CA TYR A 4 -7.09 9.10 -4.40
C TYR A 4 -8.60 8.99 -4.62
N ALA A 5 -9.06 9.19 -5.86
CA ALA A 5 -10.47 9.04 -6.21
C ALA A 5 -10.95 7.60 -5.94
N TYR A 6 -10.13 6.60 -6.31
CA TYR A 6 -10.42 5.21 -5.97
C TYR A 6 -10.55 5.01 -4.46
N LEU A 7 -9.62 5.53 -3.65
CA LEU A 7 -9.65 5.37 -2.19
C LEU A 7 -10.84 6.05 -1.51
N GLU A 8 -11.32 7.15 -2.08
CA GLU A 8 -12.49 7.88 -1.59
C GLU A 8 -13.77 7.07 -1.77
N ASP A 9 -13.95 6.46 -2.95
CA ASP A 9 -15.07 5.53 -3.24
C ASP A 9 -14.84 4.10 -2.70
N TYR A 10 -13.61 3.74 -2.32
CA TYR A 10 -13.29 2.40 -1.86
C TYR A 10 -13.83 2.13 -0.46
N THR A 11 -14.79 1.21 -0.40
CA THR A 11 -15.47 0.79 0.83
C THR A 11 -14.69 -0.23 1.65
N GLY A 12 -13.58 -0.77 1.12
CA GLY A 12 -12.76 -1.74 1.83
C GLY A 12 -11.79 -1.08 2.82
N ASP A 13 -11.34 -1.87 3.80
CA ASP A 13 -10.41 -1.42 4.83
C ASP A 13 -8.93 -1.65 4.46
N ARG A 14 -8.66 -2.34 3.35
CA ARG A 14 -7.30 -2.73 2.95
C ARG A 14 -7.13 -2.60 1.45
N VAL A 15 -6.01 -2.04 1.04
CA VAL A 15 -5.59 -1.93 -0.36
C VAL A 15 -4.12 -2.28 -0.49
N CYS A 16 -3.73 -2.82 -1.64
CA CYS A 16 -2.33 -3.06 -1.96
C CYS A 16 -1.90 -2.28 -3.19
N SER A 17 -0.59 -2.10 -3.35
CA SER A 17 0.00 -1.41 -4.51
C SER A 17 -0.45 -2.02 -5.85
N LYS A 18 -0.57 -3.34 -5.93
CA LYS A 18 -1.09 -4.03 -7.13
C LYS A 18 -2.57 -3.77 -7.39
N GLN A 19 -3.39 -3.79 -6.35
CA GLN A 19 -4.81 -3.49 -6.46
C GLN A 19 -5.05 -2.04 -6.90
N LEU A 20 -4.33 -1.08 -6.30
CA LEU A 20 -4.40 0.33 -6.71
C LEU A 20 -3.95 0.51 -8.16
N TYR A 21 -2.96 -0.27 -8.61
CA TYR A 21 -2.55 -0.26 -10.00
C TYR A 21 -3.65 -0.77 -10.94
N GLU A 22 -4.19 -1.95 -10.68
CA GLU A 22 -5.19 -2.55 -11.57
C GLU A 22 -6.53 -1.79 -11.53
N GLU A 23 -6.98 -1.40 -10.34
CA GLU A 23 -8.31 -0.84 -10.14
C GLU A 23 -8.33 0.67 -10.34
N ALA A 24 -7.33 1.40 -9.81
CA ALA A 24 -7.31 2.85 -9.95
C ALA A 24 -6.76 3.31 -11.29
N LEU A 25 -5.86 2.55 -11.93
CA LEU A 25 -5.34 2.87 -13.26
C LEU A 25 -6.00 2.06 -14.38
N GLY A 26 -6.82 1.05 -14.06
CA GLY A 26 -7.51 0.22 -15.06
C GLY A 26 -6.60 -0.73 -15.82
N ASN A 27 -5.38 -0.98 -15.32
CA ASN A 27 -4.39 -1.80 -16.00
C ASN A 27 -4.48 -3.27 -15.55
N LEU A 28 -4.89 -4.17 -16.43
CA LEU A 28 -4.99 -5.62 -16.15
C LEU A 28 -3.64 -6.37 -16.20
N ASN A 29 -2.53 -5.64 -16.38
CA ASN A 29 -1.20 -6.22 -16.45
C ASN A 29 -0.57 -6.30 -15.06
N SER A 30 0.35 -7.25 -14.88
CA SER A 30 1.23 -7.27 -13.71
C SER A 30 2.01 -5.94 -13.66
N PRO A 31 1.87 -5.13 -12.59
CA PRO A 31 2.60 -3.89 -12.52
C PRO A 31 4.09 -4.16 -12.44
N ALA A 32 4.85 -3.28 -13.08
CA ALA A 32 6.29 -3.26 -12.94
C ALA A 32 6.71 -2.83 -11.53
N ASP A 33 7.94 -3.16 -11.16
CA ASP A 33 8.53 -2.76 -9.88
C ASP A 33 8.54 -1.22 -9.71
N TRP A 34 8.78 -0.48 -10.80
CA TRP A 34 8.76 0.98 -10.75
C TRP A 34 7.35 1.54 -10.53
N GLU A 35 6.31 0.89 -11.05
CA GLU A 35 4.91 1.33 -10.88
C GLU A 35 4.46 1.11 -9.44
N THR A 36 4.79 -0.05 -8.87
CA THR A 36 4.51 -0.32 -7.46
C THR A 36 5.27 0.62 -6.52
N ARG A 37 6.50 1.04 -6.87
CA ARG A 37 7.23 2.09 -6.13
C ARG A 37 6.56 3.46 -6.24
N ALA A 38 6.16 3.88 -7.44
CA ALA A 38 5.45 5.15 -7.64
C ALA A 38 4.16 5.21 -6.83
N ILE A 39 3.37 4.12 -6.81
CA ILE A 39 2.17 4.03 -5.98
C ILE A 39 2.52 4.15 -4.50
N CYS A 40 3.59 3.50 -4.05
CA CYS A 40 4.03 3.61 -2.66
C CYS A 40 4.40 5.04 -2.28
N GLU A 41 5.11 5.75 -3.16
CA GLU A 41 5.50 7.13 -2.94
C GLU A 41 4.29 8.06 -2.90
N ILE A 42 3.35 7.92 -3.85
CA ILE A 42 2.12 8.71 -3.91
C ILE A 42 1.30 8.53 -2.64
N MET A 43 1.11 7.28 -2.20
CA MET A 43 0.35 6.99 -1.00
C MET A 43 1.03 7.52 0.27
N ASN A 44 2.33 7.26 0.45
CA ASN A 44 3.06 7.71 1.64
C ASN A 44 3.12 9.24 1.69
N THR A 45 3.38 9.89 0.56
CA THR A 45 3.39 11.36 0.44
C THR A 45 1.99 11.92 0.69
N GLY A 46 0.95 11.28 0.17
CA GLY A 46 -0.44 11.68 0.39
C GLY A 46 -0.87 11.55 1.86
N ILE A 47 -0.47 10.48 2.54
CA ILE A 47 -0.73 10.29 3.98
C ILE A 47 0.08 11.31 4.80
N ALA A 48 1.38 11.45 4.53
CA ALA A 48 2.25 12.39 5.23
C ALA A 48 1.82 13.85 5.03
N GLY A 49 1.32 14.19 3.83
CA GLY A 49 0.77 15.50 3.48
C GLY A 49 -0.66 15.73 3.94
N GLY A 50 -1.30 14.74 4.59
CA GLY A 50 -2.68 14.85 5.08
C GLY A 50 -3.76 14.85 3.99
N ILE A 51 -3.41 14.53 2.74
CA ILE A 51 -4.34 14.38 1.62
C ILE A 51 -5.12 13.07 1.76
N ILE A 52 -4.41 11.98 2.10
CA ILE A 52 -5.04 10.69 2.40
C ILE A 52 -5.22 10.61 3.91
N GLN A 53 -6.44 10.86 4.35
CA GLN A 53 -6.80 10.76 5.77
C GLN A 53 -7.42 9.39 6.07
N GLY A 54 -7.16 8.89 7.27
CA GLY A 54 -7.74 7.62 7.73
C GLY A 54 -7.14 6.38 7.08
N TRP A 55 -5.99 6.47 6.41
CA TRP A 55 -5.20 5.33 5.93
C TRP A 55 -3.79 5.36 6.52
N ALA A 56 -3.22 4.18 6.78
CA ALA A 56 -1.83 4.00 7.16
C ALA A 56 -1.17 2.94 6.30
N ALA A 57 0.09 3.18 5.94
CA ALA A 57 0.92 2.20 5.26
C ALA A 57 1.28 1.05 6.21
N TYR A 58 1.26 -0.18 5.71
CA TYR A 58 1.82 -1.29 6.48
C TYR A 58 3.31 -1.06 6.70
N LYS A 59 3.76 -1.26 7.95
CA LYS A 59 5.19 -1.27 8.28
C LYS A 59 5.95 -2.39 7.56
N SER A 60 5.25 -3.49 7.24
CA SER A 60 5.81 -4.68 6.59
C SER A 60 4.97 -5.10 5.38
N PRO A 61 5.59 -5.66 4.32
CA PRO A 61 4.85 -6.24 3.20
C PRO A 61 3.91 -7.35 3.69
N LYS A 62 2.65 -7.35 3.24
CA LYS A 62 1.67 -8.40 3.53
C LYS A 62 1.52 -9.34 2.36
N ARG A 63 1.29 -10.62 2.64
CA ARG A 63 1.06 -11.65 1.61
C ARG A 63 -0.41 -11.69 1.20
N TYR A 64 -0.65 -11.48 -0.09
CA TYR A 64 -1.96 -11.55 -0.72
C TYR A 64 -2.08 -12.82 -1.56
N LYS A 65 -3.24 -13.49 -1.51
CA LYS A 65 -3.50 -14.70 -2.33
C LYS A 65 -3.36 -14.44 -3.84
N LYS A 66 -3.84 -13.29 -4.32
CA LYS A 66 -3.82 -12.92 -5.74
C LYS A 66 -2.48 -12.33 -6.20
N TYR A 67 -1.71 -11.74 -5.28
CA TYR A 67 -0.63 -10.81 -5.63
C TYR A 67 0.75 -11.14 -5.04
N GLY A 68 0.83 -12.09 -4.11
CA GLY A 68 2.06 -12.41 -3.38
C GLY A 68 2.36 -11.41 -2.25
N SER A 69 3.60 -11.36 -1.79
CA SER A 69 4.04 -10.44 -0.73
C SER A 69 4.21 -9.02 -1.26
N GLN A 70 3.40 -8.08 -0.77
CA GLN A 70 3.43 -6.68 -1.20
C GLN A 70 3.10 -5.69 -0.10
N LYS A 71 3.64 -4.47 -0.26
CA LYS A 71 3.25 -3.31 0.54
C LYS A 71 1.83 -2.86 0.19
N GLY A 72 1.13 -2.38 1.19
CA GLY A 72 -0.25 -1.93 1.11
C GLY A 72 -0.59 -0.98 2.25
N TRP A 73 -1.85 -0.61 2.32
CA TRP A 73 -2.39 0.34 3.28
C TRP A 73 -3.66 -0.22 3.91
N GLU A 74 -3.88 0.12 5.17
CA GLU A 74 -5.11 -0.16 5.90
C GLU A 74 -5.79 1.13 6.37
N ARG A 75 -7.12 1.09 6.43
CA ARG A 75 -7.89 2.15 7.07
C ARG A 75 -7.63 2.13 8.58
N VAL A 76 -7.21 3.25 9.15
CA VAL A 76 -6.97 3.43 10.59
C VAL A 76 -8.16 4.03 11.35
N ASN A 77 -9.27 4.26 10.67
CA ASN A 77 -10.52 4.74 11.30
C ASN A 77 -11.32 3.62 12.02
N GLN A 78 -10.84 2.38 12.01
CA GLN A 78 -11.34 1.33 12.88
C GLN A 78 -10.39 1.20 14.06
N ALA A 79 -10.93 1.18 15.28
CA ALA A 79 -10.17 0.95 16.51
C ALA A 79 -9.13 -0.17 16.30
N PRO A 80 -7.93 -0.06 16.90
CA PRO A 80 -6.87 -1.03 16.67
C PRO A 80 -7.43 -2.43 16.92
N PRO A 81 -7.35 -3.37 15.97
CA PRO A 81 -7.52 -4.76 16.33
C PRO A 81 -6.31 -5.14 17.20
N GLU A 82 -6.46 -5.01 18.51
CA GLU A 82 -5.76 -5.85 19.48
C GLU A 82 -6.10 -7.29 19.12
N GLY A 83 -5.27 -7.90 18.27
CA GLY A 83 -5.63 -9.14 17.59
C GLY A 83 -4.50 -9.67 16.73
N ASP A 84 -3.40 -9.94 17.41
CA ASP A 84 -2.35 -10.92 17.11
C ASP A 84 -2.57 -11.76 15.82
N GLY A 85 -1.67 -11.56 14.86
CA GLY A 85 -1.53 -12.34 13.63
C GLY A 85 -0.09 -12.24 13.11
N PHE A 86 0.83 -12.26 14.06
CA PHE A 86 2.27 -12.13 13.93
C PHE A 86 2.83 -13.13 12.90
N GLN A 87 3.40 -12.61 11.81
CA GLN A 87 4.63 -13.16 11.26
C GLN A 87 5.53 -11.98 10.89
N GLU A 88 6.46 -11.72 11.80
CA GLU A 88 7.55 -10.77 11.66
C GLU A 88 8.45 -11.24 10.52
N ILE A 89 8.62 -10.42 9.50
CA ILE A 89 9.65 -10.62 8.48
C ILE A 89 10.62 -9.44 8.63
N THR A 90 11.89 -9.81 8.77
CA THR A 90 13.01 -9.03 9.31
C THR A 90 13.39 -7.82 8.45
N GLU A 91 13.96 -6.82 9.13
CA GLU A 91 14.43 -5.50 8.69
C GLU A 91 15.35 -5.47 7.44
N GLU A 92 15.84 -6.61 6.95
CA GLU A 92 16.87 -6.66 5.90
C GLU A 92 16.35 -6.40 4.47
N GLU A 93 15.10 -6.70 4.12
CA GLU A 93 14.58 -6.42 2.76
C GLU A 93 13.95 -5.04 2.60
N ALA A 94 13.80 -4.29 3.70
CA ALA A 94 13.45 -2.86 3.65
C ALA A 94 14.69 -1.98 3.37
N ARG A 95 15.90 -2.53 3.52
CA ARG A 95 17.18 -1.82 3.38
C ARG A 95 17.68 -1.65 1.94
N GLN A 96 17.13 -2.34 0.94
CA GLN A 96 17.85 -2.49 -0.34
C GLN A 96 17.68 -1.36 -1.38
N MET A 97 17.07 -0.21 -1.08
CA MET A 97 16.86 0.83 -2.11
C MET A 97 17.12 2.23 -1.59
N GLU A 98 18.35 2.41 -1.11
CA GLU A 98 19.04 3.69 -1.20
C GLU A 98 19.03 4.11 -2.68
N LEU A 99 18.32 5.20 -3.00
CA LEU A 99 18.39 5.86 -4.31
C LEU A 99 19.72 6.64 -4.37
N PRO A 100 20.67 6.31 -5.26
CA PRO A 100 21.72 7.26 -5.60
C PRO A 100 21.13 8.36 -6.49
N PHE A 101 21.51 9.60 -6.16
CA PHE A 101 21.19 10.86 -6.83
C PHE A 101 21.73 10.95 -8.27
#